data_AF-A0A963PL29-F1
#
_entry.id   AF-A0A963PL29-F1
#
_cell.length_a   1.000
_cell.length_b   1.000
_cell.length_c   1.000
_cell.angle_alpha   90.00
_cell.angle_beta   90.00
_cell.angle_gamma   90.00
#
_symmetry.space_group_name_H-M   'P 1'
#
loop_
_entity.id
_entity.type
_entity.pdbx_description
1 polymer ?
#
loop_
_entity_poly.entity_id
_entity_poly.type
_entity_poly.pdbx_seq_one_letter_code
_entity_poly.pdbx_strand_id
1 'polypeptide(L)'
;MKRPAPFGRLSALASVLVLAGCISLAPDYERPALPVADHYPAPPAAAAASAPASAPASAPASAPASAAHATPDASNASAPPAADIAWQSFFTDAKLKELIGLALQNNRDLRVAVLNIEQARAFYQIRRADQVPNVNLGVTGNRLTNADGGVTGSYVAGLSLASFELDFFGRVKNLSDVALSQYLATEEARKTVQIALIASVANAYYSLRADDEQLELAQRTLETRETSRKLTRLKFDNGVASELDVAQAESLVEGARVVQAAVRRFRAQDENAIVLLVGRPVAIELAPGATLIGEKIGPDLPAGLPSDLLTHRPDIRQSEQQLRAANYNIGAARAAFFP
;
A
#
# COMPACT_ATOMS: atom_id res chain seq x y z
N MET A 1 49.31 38.85 -40.70
CA MET A 1 49.36 37.40 -40.41
C MET A 1 48.26 37.05 -39.41
N LYS A 2 47.20 36.37 -39.85
CA LYS A 2 46.08 35.93 -39.00
C LYS A 2 46.37 34.52 -38.48
N ARG A 3 46.35 34.31 -37.16
CA ARG A 3 46.41 32.98 -36.53
C ARG A 3 44.99 32.37 -36.48
N PRO A 4 44.77 31.11 -36.88
CA PRO A 4 43.46 30.47 -36.77
C PRO A 4 43.19 30.03 -35.33
N ALA A 5 41.94 30.23 -34.88
CA ALA A 5 41.45 29.83 -33.55
C ALA A 5 41.23 28.31 -33.46
N PRO A 6 41.45 27.67 -32.30
CA PRO A 6 41.33 26.21 -32.14
C PRO A 6 39.88 25.81 -31.78
N PHE A 7 38.89 26.17 -32.61
CA PHE A 7 37.50 25.76 -32.35
C PHE A 7 37.18 24.33 -32.79
N GLY A 8 38.05 23.68 -33.58
CA GLY A 8 37.80 22.33 -34.10
C GLY A 8 38.04 21.17 -33.12
N ARG A 9 38.74 21.40 -31.99
CA ARG A 9 39.08 20.31 -31.06
C ARG A 9 38.03 20.06 -29.97
N LEU A 10 37.17 21.02 -29.66
CA LEU A 10 36.08 20.82 -28.69
C LEU A 10 34.92 19.98 -29.24
N SER A 11 34.58 20.13 -30.53
CA SER A 11 33.51 19.32 -31.14
C SER A 11 33.83 17.84 -31.24
N ALA A 12 35.10 17.46 -31.43
CA ALA A 12 35.50 16.05 -31.54
C ALA A 12 35.46 15.32 -30.18
N LEU A 13 35.72 16.04 -29.07
CA LEU A 13 35.68 15.45 -27.72
C LEU A 13 34.24 15.16 -27.28
N ALA A 14 33.28 16.00 -27.69
CA ALA A 14 31.86 15.80 -27.40
C ALA A 14 31.29 14.55 -28.08
N SER A 15 31.73 14.22 -29.30
CA SER A 15 31.26 13.05 -30.05
C SER A 15 31.72 11.72 -29.46
N VAL A 16 32.93 11.65 -28.89
CA VAL A 16 33.48 10.43 -28.27
C VAL A 16 32.82 10.15 -26.92
N LEU A 17 32.48 11.19 -26.15
CA LEU A 17 31.72 11.07 -24.89
C LEU A 17 30.30 10.52 -25.10
N VAL A 18 29.67 10.77 -26.25
CA VAL A 18 28.32 10.26 -26.57
C VAL A 18 28.35 8.77 -26.94
N LEU A 19 29.46 8.24 -27.46
CA LEU A 19 29.60 6.82 -27.84
C LEU A 19 29.97 5.91 -26.67
N ALA A 20 30.72 6.40 -25.68
CA ALA A 20 31.10 5.62 -24.49
C ALA A 20 29.91 5.30 -23.57
N GLY A 21 28.86 6.16 -23.55
CA GLY A 21 27.67 5.95 -22.72
C GLY A 21 26.71 4.85 -23.20
N CYS A 22 26.98 4.18 -24.32
CA CYS A 22 26.08 3.17 -24.90
C CYS A 22 26.36 1.73 -24.42
N ILE A 23 27.54 1.46 -23.87
CA ILE A 23 27.91 0.11 -23.44
C ILE A 23 27.50 -0.07 -21.97
N SER A 24 26.70 -1.10 -21.70
CA SER A 24 26.44 -1.58 -20.33
C SER A 24 26.76 -3.07 -20.28
N LEU A 25 27.43 -3.49 -19.21
CA LEU A 25 27.72 -4.90 -18.90
C LEU A 25 26.62 -5.56 -18.06
N ALA A 26 25.50 -4.86 -17.81
CA ALA A 26 24.35 -5.43 -17.12
C ALA A 26 23.75 -6.58 -17.96
N PRO A 27 23.34 -7.69 -17.34
CA PRO A 27 22.56 -8.71 -18.05
C PRO A 27 21.26 -8.13 -18.60
N ASP A 28 20.74 -8.74 -19.66
CA ASP A 28 19.38 -8.43 -20.12
C ASP A 28 18.38 -8.80 -19.03
N TYR A 29 17.41 -7.91 -18.80
CA TYR A 29 16.37 -8.16 -17.82
C TYR A 29 15.34 -9.15 -18.38
N GLU A 30 15.17 -10.27 -17.70
CA GLU A 30 14.11 -11.25 -17.95
C GLU A 30 13.25 -11.38 -16.69
N ARG A 31 11.92 -11.26 -16.86
CA ARG A 31 10.99 -11.40 -15.74
C ARG A 31 10.90 -12.89 -15.37
N PRO A 32 11.06 -13.26 -14.08
CA PRO A 32 10.87 -14.64 -13.64
C PRO A 32 9.47 -15.16 -13.98
N ALA A 33 9.37 -16.45 -14.28
CA ALA A 33 8.08 -17.12 -14.45
C ALA A 33 7.23 -17.02 -13.16
N LEU A 34 5.92 -16.94 -13.33
CA LEU A 34 4.96 -16.88 -12.22
C LEU A 34 5.06 -18.17 -11.37
N PRO A 35 5.40 -18.08 -10.07
CA PRO A 35 5.48 -19.24 -9.19
C PRO A 35 4.10 -19.58 -8.58
N VAL A 36 3.02 -19.35 -9.32
CA VAL A 36 1.63 -19.53 -8.88
C VAL A 36 0.82 -20.18 -10.00
N ALA A 37 -0.32 -20.78 -9.65
CA ALA A 37 -1.23 -21.34 -10.64
C ALA A 37 -1.81 -20.25 -11.55
N ASP A 38 -2.12 -20.62 -12.80
CA ASP A 38 -2.70 -19.71 -13.80
C ASP A 38 -4.14 -19.26 -13.49
N HIS A 39 -4.79 -19.91 -12.52
CA HIS A 39 -6.16 -19.62 -12.10
C HIS A 39 -6.27 -19.62 -10.57
N TYR A 40 -7.21 -18.83 -10.06
CA TYR A 40 -7.56 -18.86 -8.65
C TYR A 40 -8.18 -20.21 -8.28
N PRO A 41 -7.93 -20.72 -7.05
CA PRO A 41 -8.60 -21.92 -6.58
C PRO A 41 -10.11 -21.73 -6.62
N ALA A 42 -10.84 -22.69 -7.19
CA ALA A 42 -12.29 -22.69 -7.11
C ALA A 42 -12.73 -22.85 -5.63
N PRO A 43 -13.72 -22.09 -5.16
CA PRO A 43 -14.25 -22.28 -3.81
C PRO A 43 -14.73 -23.74 -3.66
N PRO A 44 -14.45 -24.41 -2.53
CA PRO A 44 -14.87 -25.79 -2.34
C PRO A 44 -16.40 -25.90 -2.44
N ALA A 45 -16.88 -26.90 -3.17
CA ALA A 45 -18.29 -27.13 -3.52
C ALA A 45 -19.28 -27.31 -2.34
N ALA A 46 -18.86 -27.12 -1.10
CA ALA A 46 -19.70 -27.30 0.10
C ALA A 46 -20.44 -26.05 0.56
N ALA A 47 -20.18 -24.86 -0.02
CA ALA A 47 -20.88 -23.62 0.37
C ALA A 47 -22.25 -23.43 -0.31
N ALA A 48 -22.64 -24.29 -1.26
CA ALA A 48 -23.91 -24.20 -1.99
C ALA A 48 -25.00 -25.20 -1.51
N ALA A 49 -24.75 -25.95 -0.43
CA ALA A 49 -25.71 -26.94 0.08
C ALA A 49 -25.94 -26.79 1.60
N SER A 50 -26.81 -25.85 1.97
CA SER A 50 -27.59 -25.88 3.21
C SER A 50 -28.99 -25.39 2.85
N ALA A 51 -30.11 -26.09 3.07
CA ALA A 51 -30.46 -27.13 4.04
C ALA A 51 -31.57 -28.06 3.47
N PRO A 52 -31.76 -29.28 4.01
CA PRO A 52 -32.90 -30.12 3.66
C PRO A 52 -34.12 -29.73 4.51
N ALA A 53 -35.21 -29.33 3.86
CA ALA A 53 -36.54 -29.31 4.47
C ALA A 53 -37.32 -30.54 4.00
N SER A 54 -37.65 -31.40 4.95
CA SER A 54 -38.43 -32.62 4.84
C SER A 54 -39.92 -32.37 4.57
N ALA A 55 -40.49 -32.94 3.50
CA ALA A 55 -41.86 -33.50 3.41
C ALA A 55 -42.11 -34.17 2.02
N PRO A 56 -43.04 -35.15 1.88
CA PRO A 56 -42.88 -36.30 0.98
C PRO A 56 -43.61 -36.24 -0.38
N ALA A 57 -43.31 -37.26 -1.18
CA ALA A 57 -43.48 -37.48 -2.62
C ALA A 57 -44.91 -37.56 -3.21
N SER A 58 -45.04 -37.22 -4.50
CA SER A 58 -45.82 -37.99 -5.48
C SER A 58 -45.52 -37.63 -6.97
N ALA A 59 -44.88 -38.59 -7.67
CA ALA A 59 -45.05 -38.99 -9.09
C ALA A 59 -44.54 -38.06 -10.26
N PRO A 60 -44.33 -38.56 -11.51
CA PRO A 60 -42.99 -38.83 -12.04
C PRO A 60 -42.65 -38.26 -13.45
N ALA A 61 -41.34 -38.36 -13.77
CA ALA A 61 -40.70 -38.52 -15.09
C ALA A 61 -40.89 -37.50 -16.24
N SER A 62 -39.83 -36.76 -16.56
CA SER A 62 -39.11 -36.84 -17.86
C SER A 62 -37.94 -35.82 -17.92
N ALA A 63 -36.79 -36.28 -18.41
CA ALA A 63 -35.52 -35.54 -18.51
C ALA A 63 -35.55 -34.52 -19.70
N PRO A 64 -34.55 -33.62 -19.88
CA PRO A 64 -33.16 -34.03 -20.08
C PRO A 64 -32.14 -33.33 -19.17
N ALA A 65 -31.02 -34.01 -18.99
CA ALA A 65 -29.79 -33.46 -18.47
C ALA A 65 -29.32 -32.27 -19.32
N SER A 66 -29.34 -31.09 -18.71
CA SER A 66 -28.41 -30.00 -19.00
C SER A 66 -28.04 -29.36 -17.67
N ALA A 67 -27.26 -30.10 -16.88
CA ALA A 67 -26.38 -29.46 -15.92
C ALA A 67 -25.25 -28.85 -16.76
N ALA A 68 -25.51 -27.68 -17.32
CA ALA A 68 -24.49 -26.82 -17.86
C ALA A 68 -23.48 -26.60 -16.72
N HIS A 69 -22.37 -27.29 -16.89
CA HIS A 69 -21.15 -27.15 -16.13
C HIS A 69 -20.81 -25.67 -16.05
N ALA A 70 -21.10 -25.03 -14.92
CA ALA A 70 -20.49 -23.75 -14.60
C ALA A 70 -19.03 -24.05 -14.23
N THR A 71 -18.20 -24.24 -15.25
CA THR A 71 -16.81 -23.80 -15.18
C THR A 71 -16.82 -22.38 -14.56
N PRO A 72 -15.87 -22.04 -13.67
CA PRO A 72 -15.59 -20.65 -13.41
C PRO A 72 -15.06 -20.09 -14.74
N ASP A 73 -15.97 -19.62 -15.56
CA ASP A 73 -15.67 -19.19 -16.91
C ASP A 73 -14.68 -18.05 -16.84
N ALA A 74 -13.74 -18.09 -17.79
CA ALA A 74 -12.94 -16.96 -18.25
C ALA A 74 -13.80 -15.77 -18.78
N SER A 75 -15.12 -15.74 -18.51
CA SER A 75 -16.06 -14.69 -18.89
C SER A 75 -15.90 -13.41 -18.09
N ASN A 76 -15.11 -13.41 -17.01
CA ASN A 76 -14.69 -12.18 -16.32
C ASN A 76 -13.57 -11.40 -17.02
N ALA A 77 -13.06 -11.86 -18.17
CA ALA A 77 -12.02 -11.16 -18.94
C ALA A 77 -12.49 -9.84 -19.58
N SER A 78 -13.81 -9.55 -19.59
CA SER A 78 -14.36 -8.32 -20.20
C SER A 78 -14.66 -7.20 -19.19
N ALA A 79 -14.56 -7.45 -17.88
CA ALA A 79 -14.74 -6.41 -16.88
C ALA A 79 -13.41 -5.69 -16.64
N PRO A 80 -13.40 -4.35 -16.43
CA PRO A 80 -12.18 -3.62 -16.14
C PRO A 80 -11.49 -4.20 -14.89
N PRO A 81 -10.15 -4.37 -14.88
CA PRO A 81 -9.42 -4.83 -13.71
C PRO A 81 -9.78 -4.02 -12.47
N ALA A 82 -9.85 -4.67 -11.31
CA ALA A 82 -10.18 -3.98 -10.06
C ALA A 82 -9.24 -2.80 -9.75
N ALA A 83 -8.00 -2.84 -10.22
CA ALA A 83 -7.02 -1.76 -10.07
C ALA A 83 -7.36 -0.48 -10.84
N ASP A 84 -8.15 -0.58 -11.91
CA ASP A 84 -8.57 0.57 -12.74
C ASP A 84 -9.86 1.22 -12.23
N ILE A 85 -10.55 0.56 -11.28
CA ILE A 85 -11.76 1.07 -10.66
C ILE A 85 -11.40 2.11 -9.61
N ALA A 86 -11.88 3.33 -9.78
CA ALA A 86 -11.70 4.39 -8.80
C ALA A 86 -12.41 4.04 -7.48
N TRP A 87 -11.71 4.16 -6.35
CA TRP A 87 -12.28 3.85 -5.03
C TRP A 87 -13.56 4.65 -4.73
N GLN A 88 -13.67 5.86 -5.29
CA GLN A 88 -14.86 6.72 -5.16
C GLN A 88 -16.11 6.13 -5.81
N SER A 89 -15.93 5.29 -6.84
CA SER A 89 -17.02 4.53 -7.49
C SER A 89 -17.30 3.19 -6.82
N PHE A 90 -16.30 2.61 -6.15
CA PHE A 90 -16.47 1.36 -5.41
C PHE A 90 -17.30 1.58 -4.14
N PHE A 91 -16.86 2.49 -3.26
CA PHE A 91 -17.62 2.80 -2.05
C PHE A 91 -18.87 3.61 -2.41
N THR A 92 -20.02 3.30 -1.84
CA THR A 92 -21.28 4.02 -2.08
C THR A 92 -21.52 5.14 -1.06
N ASP A 93 -21.14 4.90 0.20
CA ASP A 93 -21.34 5.80 1.34
C ASP A 93 -20.58 7.13 1.20
N ALA A 94 -21.30 8.25 1.29
CA ALA A 94 -20.74 9.59 1.15
C ALA A 94 -19.83 9.99 2.33
N LYS A 95 -20.16 9.57 3.55
CA LYS A 95 -19.37 9.88 4.74
C LYS A 95 -18.05 9.13 4.73
N LEU A 96 -18.07 7.86 4.31
CA LEU A 96 -16.85 7.08 4.10
C LEU A 96 -15.95 7.76 3.05
N LYS A 97 -16.51 8.23 1.94
CA LYS A 97 -15.73 8.95 0.92
C LYS A 97 -15.09 10.22 1.45
N GLU A 98 -15.81 10.97 2.27
CA GLU A 98 -15.29 12.15 2.94
C GLU A 98 -14.09 11.79 3.83
N LEU A 99 -14.23 10.77 4.69
CA LEU A 99 -13.16 10.32 5.59
C LEU A 99 -11.93 9.84 4.83
N ILE A 100 -12.11 9.04 3.76
CA ILE A 100 -11.00 8.63 2.90
C ILE A 100 -10.32 9.85 2.27
N GLY A 101 -11.10 10.80 1.74
CA GLY A 101 -10.57 12.04 1.16
C GLY A 101 -9.74 12.84 2.17
N LEU A 102 -10.21 12.95 3.41
CA LEU A 102 -9.48 13.62 4.49
C LEU A 102 -8.21 12.86 4.88
N ALA A 103 -8.26 11.54 4.97
CA ALA A 103 -7.10 10.71 5.28
C ALA A 103 -6.00 10.84 4.21
N LEU A 104 -6.36 10.78 2.93
CA LEU A 104 -5.42 10.95 1.82
C LEU A 104 -4.70 12.31 1.84
N GLN A 105 -5.31 13.34 2.44
CA GLN A 105 -4.72 14.68 2.55
C GLN A 105 -3.88 14.87 3.82
N ASN A 106 -4.20 14.19 4.92
CA ASN A 106 -3.70 14.53 6.25
C ASN A 106 -2.86 13.42 6.91
N ASN A 107 -3.03 12.17 6.50
CA ASN A 107 -2.36 11.00 7.08
C ASN A 107 -0.83 11.15 7.03
N ARG A 108 -0.15 10.85 8.15
CA ARG A 108 1.29 11.05 8.30
C ARG A 108 2.12 9.97 7.62
N ASP A 109 1.65 8.73 7.60
CA ASP A 109 2.36 7.62 6.96
C ASP A 109 2.38 7.77 5.44
N LEU A 110 1.26 8.21 4.85
CA LEU A 110 1.21 8.54 3.42
C LEU A 110 2.13 9.73 3.08
N ARG A 111 2.21 10.75 3.95
CA ARG A 111 3.15 11.86 3.79
C ARG A 111 4.61 11.39 3.83
N VAL A 112 4.96 10.51 4.76
CA VAL A 112 6.30 9.89 4.81
C VAL A 112 6.57 9.10 3.52
N ALA A 113 5.61 8.33 3.02
CA ALA A 113 5.76 7.61 1.75
C ALA A 113 6.02 8.55 0.56
N VAL A 114 5.37 9.72 0.51
CA VAL A 114 5.64 10.75 -0.51
C VAL A 114 7.04 11.35 -0.34
N LEU A 115 7.46 11.66 0.88
CA LEU A 115 8.81 12.19 1.15
C LEU A 115 9.91 11.18 0.79
N ASN A 116 9.65 9.88 0.97
CA ASN A 116 10.58 8.82 0.56
C ASN A 116 10.81 8.82 -0.97
N ILE A 117 9.80 9.19 -1.78
CA ILE A 117 9.96 9.36 -3.23
C ILE A 117 10.91 10.53 -3.52
N GLU A 118 10.75 11.66 -2.83
CA GLU A 118 11.62 12.82 -3.01
C GLU A 118 13.06 12.52 -2.59
N GLN A 119 13.23 11.81 -1.48
CA GLN A 119 14.53 11.34 -1.01
C GLN A 119 15.19 10.42 -2.05
N ALA A 120 14.47 9.42 -2.56
CA ALA A 120 14.99 8.50 -3.57
C ALA A 120 15.31 9.23 -4.88
N ARG A 121 14.49 10.21 -5.27
CA ARG A 121 14.76 11.09 -6.43
C ARG A 121 16.05 11.87 -6.24
N ALA A 122 16.27 12.46 -5.06
CA ALA A 122 17.49 13.20 -4.76
C ALA A 122 18.73 12.28 -4.82
N PHE A 123 18.64 11.07 -4.28
CA PHE A 123 19.72 10.08 -4.41
C PHE A 123 20.00 9.70 -5.86
N TYR A 124 18.96 9.48 -6.67
CA TYR A 124 19.11 9.26 -8.11
C TYR A 124 19.81 10.45 -8.80
N GLN A 125 19.43 11.68 -8.48
CA GLN A 125 20.08 12.88 -9.03
C GLN A 125 21.56 12.96 -8.67
N ILE A 126 21.94 12.62 -7.43
CA ILE A 126 23.35 12.54 -7.00
C ILE A 126 24.09 11.50 -7.84
N ARG A 127 23.55 10.29 -7.97
CA ARG A 127 24.19 9.21 -8.76
C ARG A 127 24.28 9.53 -10.24
N ARG A 128 23.30 10.24 -10.78
CA ARG A 128 23.32 10.72 -12.16
C ARG A 128 24.35 11.84 -12.34
N ALA A 129 24.56 12.69 -11.34
CA ALA A 129 25.57 13.75 -11.39
C ALA A 129 27.00 13.18 -11.43
N ASP A 130 27.25 11.99 -10.90
CA ASP A 130 28.54 11.30 -11.01
C ASP A 130 28.92 10.98 -12.47
N GLN A 131 27.97 11.01 -13.43
CA GLN A 131 28.23 10.80 -14.87
C GLN A 131 28.84 12.03 -15.57
N VAL A 132 28.85 13.19 -14.93
CA VAL A 132 29.41 14.41 -15.50
C VAL A 132 30.62 14.89 -14.69
N PRO A 133 31.61 15.55 -15.32
CA PRO A 133 32.77 16.05 -14.60
C PRO A 133 32.40 17.08 -13.54
N ASN A 134 32.93 16.92 -12.34
CA ASN A 134 32.84 17.93 -11.29
C ASN A 134 34.00 18.93 -11.42
N VAL A 135 33.68 20.22 -11.49
CA VAL A 135 34.65 21.32 -11.62
C VAL A 135 34.65 22.13 -10.33
N ASN A 136 35.82 22.20 -9.67
CA ASN A 136 36.03 22.92 -8.42
C ASN A 136 36.99 24.09 -8.63
N LEU A 137 36.86 25.11 -7.80
CA LEU A 137 37.89 26.13 -7.61
C LEU A 137 38.61 25.84 -6.30
N GLY A 138 39.92 25.59 -6.36
CA GLY A 138 40.74 25.28 -5.21
C GLY A 138 41.85 26.30 -5.00
N VAL A 139 42.16 26.58 -3.73
CA VAL A 139 43.36 27.32 -3.31
C VAL A 139 44.08 26.48 -2.26
N THR A 140 45.33 26.12 -2.53
CA THR A 140 46.16 25.31 -1.63
C THR A 140 47.43 26.07 -1.30
N GLY A 141 47.71 26.22 -0.01
CA GLY A 141 48.97 26.75 0.50
C GLY A 141 49.74 25.65 1.23
N ASN A 142 51.01 25.45 0.89
CA ASN A 142 51.89 24.55 1.63
C ASN A 142 53.09 25.33 2.17
N ARG A 143 53.51 25.02 3.41
CA ARG A 143 54.68 25.63 4.05
C ARG A 143 55.52 24.51 4.64
N LEU A 144 56.76 24.40 4.19
CA LEU A 144 57.70 23.39 4.66
C LEU A 144 58.91 24.06 5.30
N THR A 145 59.31 23.54 6.46
CA THR A 145 60.59 23.89 7.08
C THR A 145 61.61 22.87 6.61
N ASN A 146 62.68 23.35 6.00
CA ASN A 146 63.75 22.53 5.46
C ASN A 146 64.74 22.14 6.56
N ALA A 147 65.57 21.12 6.32
CA ALA A 147 66.50 20.57 7.32
C ALA A 147 67.57 21.57 7.80
N ASP A 148 67.84 22.58 7.00
CA ASP A 148 68.72 23.73 7.25
C ASP A 148 68.02 24.86 8.02
N GLY A 149 66.76 24.69 8.44
CA GLY A 149 65.98 25.66 9.20
C GLY A 149 65.32 26.76 8.34
N GLY A 150 65.59 26.78 7.03
CA GLY A 150 64.91 27.65 6.07
C GLY A 150 63.44 27.26 5.91
N VAL A 151 62.58 28.24 5.65
CA VAL A 151 61.14 28.01 5.46
C VAL A 151 60.76 28.38 4.03
N THR A 152 60.20 27.42 3.29
CA THR A 152 59.67 27.64 1.95
C THR A 152 58.16 27.51 1.95
N GLY A 153 57.46 28.46 1.33
CA GLY A 153 56.01 28.42 1.14
C GLY A 153 55.65 28.41 -0.34
N SER A 154 54.59 27.70 -0.71
CA SER A 154 53.98 27.74 -2.04
C SER A 154 52.46 27.91 -1.93
N TYR A 155 51.89 28.71 -2.82
CA TYR A 155 50.45 28.92 -2.94
C TYR A 155 50.03 28.63 -4.38
N VAL A 156 49.01 27.81 -4.56
CA VAL A 156 48.45 27.43 -5.86
C VAL A 156 46.96 27.70 -5.84
N ALA A 157 46.47 28.46 -6.82
CA ALA A 157 45.04 28.70 -7.04
C ALA A 157 44.69 28.29 -8.47
N GLY A 158 43.58 27.58 -8.65
CA GLY A 158 43.16 27.15 -9.97
C GLY A 158 41.86 26.37 -9.98
N LEU A 159 41.33 26.17 -11.19
CA LEU A 159 40.24 25.23 -11.42
C LEU A 159 40.80 23.82 -11.43
N SER A 160 40.16 22.92 -10.68
CA SER A 160 40.49 21.50 -10.63
C SER A 160 39.25 20.72 -11.06
N LEU A 161 39.40 19.89 -12.08
CA LEU A 161 38.46 18.79 -12.28
C LEU A 161 38.75 17.77 -11.18
N ALA A 162 37.75 17.47 -10.36
CA ALA A 162 37.83 16.26 -9.54
C ALA A 162 38.04 15.06 -10.48
N SER A 163 38.67 13.99 -9.98
CA SER A 163 38.96 12.77 -10.76
C SER A 163 37.69 12.27 -11.46
N PHE A 164 37.52 12.65 -12.73
CA PHE A 164 36.36 12.31 -13.53
C PHE A 164 36.64 10.98 -14.21
N GLU A 165 35.73 10.03 -14.01
CA GLU A 165 35.79 8.72 -14.64
C GLU A 165 35.09 8.78 -16.00
N LEU A 166 35.83 8.47 -17.06
CA LEU A 166 35.25 8.24 -18.37
C LEU A 166 34.61 6.85 -18.36
N ASP A 167 33.29 6.80 -18.32
CA ASP A 167 32.55 5.55 -18.15
C ASP A 167 32.40 4.76 -19.46
N PHE A 168 33.47 4.09 -19.90
CA PHE A 168 33.47 3.26 -21.12
C PHE A 168 32.72 1.93 -20.95
N PHE A 169 32.73 1.37 -19.74
CA PHE A 169 32.18 0.04 -19.43
C PHE A 169 30.82 0.11 -18.71
N GLY A 170 30.30 1.33 -18.49
CA GLY A 170 28.97 1.57 -17.94
C GLY A 170 28.86 1.38 -16.42
N ARG A 171 29.95 1.48 -15.65
CA ARG A 171 29.93 1.34 -14.19
C ARG A 171 29.07 2.42 -13.54
N VAL A 172 29.34 3.69 -13.86
CA VAL A 172 28.64 4.85 -13.28
C VAL A 172 27.21 4.92 -13.81
N LYS A 173 27.02 4.63 -15.10
CA LYS A 173 25.70 4.47 -15.73
C LYS A 173 24.86 3.43 -15.01
N ASN A 174 25.39 2.21 -14.81
CA ASN A 174 24.66 1.15 -14.12
C ASN A 174 24.33 1.54 -12.67
N LEU A 175 25.23 2.21 -11.93
CA LEU A 175 24.93 2.72 -10.60
C LEU A 175 23.82 3.78 -10.58
N SER A 176 23.74 4.60 -11.62
CA SER A 176 22.61 5.51 -11.83
C SER A 176 21.31 4.76 -12.15
N ASP A 177 21.37 3.71 -12.97
CA ASP A 177 20.20 2.88 -13.30
C ASP A 177 19.70 2.07 -12.08
N VAL A 178 20.61 1.61 -11.21
CA VAL A 178 20.28 1.05 -9.88
C VAL A 178 19.44 2.06 -9.08
N ALA A 179 19.93 3.31 -8.98
CA ALA A 179 19.25 4.36 -8.22
C ALA A 179 17.92 4.77 -8.86
N LEU A 180 17.82 4.75 -10.20
CA LEU A 180 16.57 4.99 -10.92
C LEU A 180 15.53 3.91 -10.61
N SER A 181 15.90 2.64 -10.69
CA SER A 181 15.01 1.54 -10.34
C SER A 181 14.57 1.59 -8.87
N GLN A 182 15.47 1.95 -7.95
CA GLN A 182 15.11 2.19 -6.55
C GLN A 182 14.11 3.35 -6.40
N TYR A 183 14.29 4.45 -7.11
CA TYR A 183 13.34 5.55 -7.16
C TYR A 183 11.97 5.11 -7.69
N LEU A 184 11.91 4.39 -8.82
CA LEU A 184 10.65 3.86 -9.35
C LEU A 184 9.97 2.87 -8.40
N ALA A 185 10.76 2.07 -7.65
CA ALA A 185 10.21 1.20 -6.61
C ALA A 185 9.52 1.99 -5.50
N THR A 186 10.05 3.16 -5.10
CA THR A 186 9.39 4.01 -4.10
C THR A 186 8.08 4.62 -4.60
N GLU A 187 7.95 4.90 -5.89
CA GLU A 187 6.69 5.36 -6.48
C GLU A 187 5.59 4.29 -6.37
N GLU A 188 5.94 3.03 -6.63
CA GLU A 188 5.00 1.91 -6.47
C GLU A 188 4.68 1.65 -4.99
N ALA A 189 5.67 1.74 -4.09
CA ALA A 189 5.47 1.61 -2.65
C ALA A 189 4.45 2.62 -2.11
N ARG A 190 4.49 3.88 -2.60
CA ARG A 190 3.50 4.89 -2.21
C ARG A 190 2.08 4.50 -2.60
N LYS A 191 1.88 3.86 -3.77
CA LYS A 191 0.56 3.38 -4.19
C LYS A 191 0.06 2.26 -3.27
N THR A 192 0.94 1.34 -2.86
CA THR A 192 0.62 0.31 -1.85
C THR A 192 0.18 0.93 -0.53
N VAL A 193 0.93 1.91 -0.01
CA VAL A 193 0.56 2.63 1.22
C VAL A 193 -0.79 3.35 1.06
N GLN A 194 -1.04 3.96 -0.09
CA GLN A 194 -2.31 4.62 -0.38
C GLN A 194 -3.49 3.63 -0.39
N ILE A 195 -3.34 2.47 -1.05
CA ILE A 195 -4.37 1.43 -1.08
C ILE A 195 -4.63 0.88 0.33
N ALA A 196 -3.57 0.60 1.09
CA ALA A 196 -3.67 0.14 2.47
C ALA A 196 -4.38 1.16 3.35
N LEU A 197 -4.06 2.45 3.22
CA LEU A 197 -4.73 3.53 3.96
C LEU A 197 -6.23 3.59 3.64
N ILE A 198 -6.60 3.52 2.36
CA ILE A 198 -8.01 3.50 1.94
C ILE A 198 -8.74 2.31 2.58
N ALA A 199 -8.15 1.12 2.52
CA ALA A 199 -8.72 -0.09 3.12
C ALA A 199 -8.83 0.00 4.65
N SER A 200 -7.80 0.52 5.33
CA SER A 200 -7.81 0.72 6.78
C SER A 200 -8.88 1.71 7.24
N VAL A 201 -9.07 2.81 6.51
CA VAL A 201 -10.14 3.79 6.80
C VAL A 201 -11.52 3.15 6.60
N ALA A 202 -11.72 2.40 5.51
CA ALA A 202 -12.97 1.69 5.26
C ALA A 202 -13.28 0.66 6.34
N ASN A 203 -12.30 -0.17 6.73
CA ASN A 203 -12.48 -1.15 7.80
C ASN A 203 -12.84 -0.48 9.13
N ALA A 204 -12.11 0.56 9.55
CA ALA A 204 -12.40 1.27 10.80
C ALA A 204 -13.80 1.93 10.78
N TYR A 205 -14.21 2.47 9.62
CA TYR A 205 -15.55 3.02 9.45
C TYR A 205 -16.65 1.97 9.58
N TYR A 206 -16.50 0.81 8.93
CA TYR A 206 -17.48 -0.27 9.03
C TYR A 206 -17.49 -0.93 10.41
N SER A 207 -16.34 -1.02 11.09
CA SER A 207 -16.27 -1.43 12.50
C SER A 207 -17.06 -0.48 13.39
N LEU A 208 -16.87 0.84 13.24
CA LEU A 208 -17.62 1.84 14.01
C LEU A 208 -19.13 1.71 13.80
N ARG A 209 -19.57 1.53 12.55
CA ARG A 209 -21.00 1.31 12.23
C ARG A 209 -21.54 0.02 12.82
N ALA A 210 -20.75 -1.05 12.80
CA ALA A 210 -21.15 -2.32 13.40
C ALA A 210 -21.29 -2.19 14.93
N ASP A 211 -20.38 -1.45 15.57
CA ASP A 211 -20.43 -1.19 17.00
C ASP A 211 -21.56 -0.23 17.40
N ASP A 212 -21.94 0.71 16.54
CA ASP A 212 -23.16 1.53 16.72
C ASP A 212 -24.42 0.66 16.79
N GLU A 213 -24.56 -0.29 15.85
CA GLU A 213 -25.69 -1.24 15.86
C GLU A 213 -25.65 -2.19 17.06
N GLN A 214 -24.46 -2.70 17.42
CA GLN A 214 -24.31 -3.52 18.61
C GLN A 214 -24.63 -2.73 19.88
N LEU A 215 -24.31 -1.43 19.92
CA LEU A 215 -24.60 -0.59 21.06
C LEU A 215 -26.11 -0.36 21.20
N GLU A 216 -26.81 -0.12 20.10
CA GLU A 216 -28.27 -0.03 20.07
C GLU A 216 -28.92 -1.35 20.52
N LEU A 217 -28.42 -2.49 20.03
CA LEU A 217 -28.89 -3.82 20.43
C LEU A 217 -28.65 -4.10 21.92
N ALA A 218 -27.47 -3.74 22.43
CA ALA A 218 -27.12 -3.90 23.84
C ALA A 218 -28.01 -3.04 24.75
N GLN A 219 -28.33 -1.81 24.31
CA GLN A 219 -29.26 -0.92 25.02
C GLN A 219 -30.68 -1.51 25.09
N ARG A 220 -31.24 -1.94 23.95
CA ARG A 220 -32.57 -2.58 23.91
C ARG A 220 -32.63 -3.85 24.75
N THR A 221 -31.55 -4.64 24.74
CA THR A 221 -31.42 -5.85 25.55
C THR A 221 -31.44 -5.50 27.03
N LEU A 222 -30.65 -4.52 27.46
CA LEU A 222 -30.62 -4.07 28.85
C LEU A 222 -32.00 -3.61 29.31
N GLU A 223 -32.67 -2.76 28.53
CA GLU A 223 -34.03 -2.27 28.83
C GLU A 223 -35.03 -3.44 28.99
N THR A 224 -34.97 -4.43 28.10
CA THR A 224 -35.81 -5.62 28.18
C THR A 224 -35.51 -6.45 29.42
N ARG A 225 -34.23 -6.60 29.80
CA ARG A 225 -33.83 -7.32 31.02
C ARG A 225 -34.27 -6.58 32.28
N GLU A 226 -34.15 -5.26 32.32
CA GLU A 226 -34.60 -4.43 33.45
C GLU A 226 -36.11 -4.51 33.64
N THR A 227 -36.87 -4.48 32.54
CA THR A 227 -38.33 -4.68 32.55
C THR A 227 -38.70 -6.07 33.06
N SER A 228 -38.01 -7.12 32.58
CA SER A 228 -38.24 -8.50 33.02
C SER A 228 -37.92 -8.68 34.51
N ARG A 229 -36.80 -8.14 34.99
CA ARG A 229 -36.43 -8.13 36.41
C ARG A 229 -37.52 -7.46 37.26
N LYS A 230 -38.04 -6.31 36.82
CA LYS A 230 -39.13 -5.61 37.52
C LYS A 230 -40.39 -6.47 37.63
N LEU A 231 -40.75 -7.18 36.57
CA LEU A 231 -41.89 -8.11 36.57
C LEU A 231 -41.66 -9.31 37.49
N THR A 232 -40.48 -9.93 37.43
CA THR A 232 -40.12 -11.07 38.32
C THR A 232 -40.13 -10.63 39.77
N ARG A 233 -39.62 -9.43 40.08
CA ARG A 233 -39.67 -8.86 41.43
C ARG A 233 -41.11 -8.67 41.91
N LEU A 234 -41.97 -8.11 41.08
CA LEU A 234 -43.39 -7.96 41.41
C LEU A 234 -44.05 -9.33 41.69
N LYS A 235 -43.74 -10.36 40.91
CA LYS A 235 -44.25 -11.73 41.15
C LYS A 235 -43.72 -12.31 42.46
N PHE A 236 -42.45 -12.10 42.79
CA PHE A 236 -41.88 -12.53 44.08
C PHE A 236 -42.55 -11.83 45.26
N ASP A 237 -42.73 -10.51 45.18
CA ASP A 237 -43.38 -9.72 46.24
C ASP A 237 -44.85 -10.13 46.46
N ASN A 238 -45.47 -10.77 45.46
CA ASN A 238 -46.82 -11.36 45.53
C ASN A 238 -46.83 -12.89 45.77
N GLY A 239 -45.68 -13.49 46.11
CA GLY A 239 -45.56 -14.91 46.46
C GLY A 239 -45.64 -15.91 45.30
N VAL A 240 -45.54 -15.44 44.05
CA VAL A 240 -45.66 -16.28 42.84
C VAL A 240 -44.31 -16.77 42.33
N ALA A 241 -43.24 -15.98 42.50
CA ALA A 241 -41.88 -16.33 42.09
C ALA A 241 -40.97 -16.57 43.30
N SER A 242 -39.86 -17.26 43.10
CA SER A 242 -38.86 -17.53 44.14
C SER A 242 -37.76 -16.46 44.18
N GLU A 243 -36.98 -16.42 45.29
CA GLU A 243 -35.82 -15.53 45.39
C GLU A 243 -34.74 -15.89 44.35
N LEU A 244 -34.61 -17.18 44.02
CA LEU A 244 -33.72 -17.65 42.95
C LEU A 244 -34.09 -17.03 41.60
N ASP A 245 -35.38 -16.91 41.27
CA ASP A 245 -35.84 -16.30 40.02
C ASP A 245 -35.45 -14.81 39.95
N VAL A 246 -35.53 -14.10 41.08
CA VAL A 246 -35.12 -12.69 41.19
C VAL A 246 -33.62 -12.55 41.01
N ALA A 247 -32.82 -13.37 41.70
CA ALA A 247 -31.36 -13.37 41.60
C ALA A 247 -30.88 -13.72 40.17
N GLN A 248 -31.57 -14.65 39.51
CA GLN A 248 -31.29 -14.98 38.10
C GLN A 248 -31.61 -13.80 37.17
N ALA A 249 -32.75 -13.13 37.36
CA ALA A 249 -33.09 -11.95 36.59
C ALA A 249 -32.12 -10.78 36.82
N GLU A 250 -31.63 -10.60 38.05
CA GLU A 250 -30.57 -9.65 38.38
C GLU A 250 -29.27 -9.94 37.64
N SER A 251 -28.80 -11.20 37.68
CA SER A 251 -27.60 -11.62 36.95
C SER A 251 -27.69 -11.32 35.45
N LEU A 252 -28.87 -11.50 34.83
CA LEU A 252 -29.09 -11.17 33.42
C LEU A 252 -29.03 -9.66 33.13
N VAL A 253 -29.52 -8.82 34.04
CA VAL A 253 -29.40 -7.35 33.92
C VAL A 253 -27.94 -6.94 34.02
N GLU A 254 -27.21 -7.46 35.00
CA GLU A 254 -25.78 -7.14 35.17
C GLU A 254 -24.95 -7.63 33.99
N GLY A 255 -25.24 -8.82 33.46
CA GLY A 255 -24.62 -9.33 32.23
C GLY A 255 -24.87 -8.41 31.03
N ALA A 256 -26.10 -7.93 30.84
CA ALA A 256 -26.42 -6.97 29.77
C ALA A 256 -25.70 -5.62 29.95
N ARG A 257 -25.54 -5.15 31.20
CA ARG A 257 -24.80 -3.92 31.51
C ARG A 257 -23.31 -4.04 31.18
N VAL A 258 -22.69 -5.19 31.45
CA VAL A 258 -21.30 -5.48 31.07
C VAL A 258 -21.13 -5.43 29.54
N VAL A 259 -22.03 -6.05 28.79
CA VAL A 259 -21.99 -6.04 27.31
C VAL A 259 -22.14 -4.61 26.78
N GLN A 260 -23.11 -3.83 27.29
CA GLN A 260 -23.29 -2.44 26.91
C GLN A 260 -22.02 -1.61 27.14
N ALA A 261 -21.39 -1.76 28.30
CA ALA A 261 -20.14 -1.06 28.61
C ALA A 261 -18.98 -1.48 27.69
N ALA A 262 -18.89 -2.76 27.33
CA ALA A 262 -17.87 -3.27 26.42
C ALA A 262 -18.03 -2.69 25.01
N VAL A 263 -19.23 -2.70 24.45
CA VAL A 263 -19.48 -2.15 23.09
C VAL A 263 -19.28 -0.64 23.06
N ARG A 264 -19.69 0.10 24.11
CA ARG A 264 -19.37 1.54 24.22
C ARG A 264 -17.87 1.81 24.12
N ARG A 265 -17.04 0.95 24.73
CA ARG A 265 -15.59 1.06 24.65
C ARG A 265 -15.07 0.75 23.25
N PHE A 266 -15.56 -0.29 22.58
CA PHE A 266 -15.12 -0.64 21.22
C PHE A 266 -15.46 0.46 20.22
N ARG A 267 -16.69 0.99 20.27
CA ARG A 267 -17.10 2.19 19.52
C ARG A 267 -16.12 3.36 19.70
N ALA A 268 -15.75 3.67 20.95
CA ALA A 268 -14.78 4.73 21.23
C ALA A 268 -13.37 4.41 20.72
N GLN A 269 -12.96 3.14 20.68
CA GLN A 269 -11.68 2.72 20.09
C GLN A 269 -11.69 2.90 18.56
N ASP A 270 -12.79 2.57 17.90
CA ASP A 270 -12.96 2.76 16.46
C ASP A 270 -12.94 4.25 16.07
N GLU A 271 -13.61 5.11 16.85
CA GLU A 271 -13.53 6.57 16.65
C GLU A 271 -12.08 7.07 16.74
N ASN A 272 -11.34 6.61 17.76
CA ASN A 272 -9.92 6.96 17.92
C ASN A 272 -9.06 6.44 16.75
N ALA A 273 -9.34 5.23 16.26
CA ALA A 273 -8.64 4.66 15.11
C ALA A 273 -8.88 5.49 13.83
N ILE A 274 -10.12 5.93 13.59
CA ILE A 274 -10.45 6.81 12.45
C ILE A 274 -9.71 8.14 12.58
N VAL A 275 -9.71 8.77 13.76
CA VAL A 275 -8.98 10.04 13.99
C VAL A 275 -7.49 9.88 13.71
N LEU A 276 -6.88 8.77 14.13
CA LEU A 276 -5.48 8.46 13.84
C LEU A 276 -5.22 8.29 12.33
N LEU A 277 -6.05 7.50 11.64
CA LEU A 277 -5.91 7.24 10.21
C LEU A 277 -6.15 8.50 9.37
N VAL A 278 -7.13 9.32 9.75
CA VAL A 278 -7.39 10.62 9.11
C VAL A 278 -6.24 11.60 9.39
N GLY A 279 -5.57 11.50 10.54
CA GLY A 279 -4.43 12.35 10.88
C GLY A 279 -4.80 13.75 11.37
N ARG A 280 -6.07 13.96 11.74
CA ARG A 280 -6.59 15.16 12.42
C ARG A 280 -7.89 14.81 13.17
N PRO A 281 -8.27 15.60 14.20
CA PRO A 281 -9.58 15.47 14.83
C PRO A 281 -10.70 15.62 13.79
N VAL A 282 -11.70 14.75 13.85
CA VAL A 282 -12.89 14.76 12.98
C VAL A 282 -14.12 14.37 13.78
N ALA A 283 -15.22 15.08 13.58
CA ALA A 283 -16.52 14.68 14.12
C ALA A 283 -17.12 13.60 13.21
N ILE A 284 -17.39 12.42 13.78
CA ILE A 284 -17.96 11.29 13.05
C ILE A 284 -19.44 11.22 13.42
N GLU A 285 -20.25 12.00 12.71
CA GLU A 285 -21.70 11.96 12.84
C GLU A 285 -22.25 10.94 11.84
N LEU A 286 -22.74 9.83 12.38
CA LEU A 286 -23.41 8.77 11.62
C LEU A 286 -24.92 9.00 11.69
N ALA A 287 -25.61 8.82 10.57
CA ALA A 287 -27.06 8.91 10.55
C ALA A 287 -27.67 7.78 11.41
N PRO A 288 -28.52 8.09 12.39
CA PRO A 288 -29.12 7.07 13.24
C PRO A 288 -30.04 6.14 12.44
N GLY A 289 -29.99 4.85 12.74
CA GLY A 289 -30.90 3.83 12.17
C GLY A 289 -30.50 3.24 10.81
N ALA A 290 -29.31 3.54 10.29
CA ALA A 290 -28.80 2.91 9.06
C ALA A 290 -28.15 1.55 9.35
N THR A 291 -28.88 0.46 9.08
CA THR A 291 -28.39 -0.91 9.28
C THR A 291 -27.44 -1.35 8.17
N LEU A 292 -26.34 -2.01 8.54
CA LEU A 292 -25.38 -2.65 7.63
C LEU A 292 -25.98 -3.88 6.96
N ILE A 293 -27.00 -4.50 7.55
CA ILE A 293 -27.70 -5.64 6.96
C ILE A 293 -28.36 -5.21 5.65
N GLY A 294 -27.96 -5.86 4.55
CA GLY A 294 -28.49 -5.58 3.21
C GLY A 294 -27.85 -4.38 2.51
N GLU A 295 -26.93 -3.67 3.17
CA GLU A 295 -26.18 -2.59 2.54
C GLU A 295 -25.13 -3.16 1.59
N LYS A 296 -25.21 -2.77 0.32
CA LYS A 296 -24.15 -3.07 -0.66
C LYS A 296 -23.05 -2.03 -0.54
N ILE A 297 -21.90 -2.46 -0.05
CA ILE A 297 -20.67 -1.66 0.06
C ILE A 297 -20.25 -1.09 -1.30
N GLY A 298 -20.36 -1.91 -2.35
CA GLY A 298 -19.99 -1.59 -3.71
C GLY A 298 -20.46 -2.64 -4.72
N PRO A 299 -20.18 -2.44 -6.01
CA PRO A 299 -20.40 -3.46 -7.03
C PRO A 299 -19.47 -4.66 -6.82
N ASP A 300 -19.87 -5.82 -7.34
CA ASP A 300 -18.99 -7.00 -7.36
C ASP A 300 -17.72 -6.69 -8.16
N LEU A 301 -16.56 -6.92 -7.54
CA LEU A 301 -15.27 -6.69 -8.19
C LEU A 301 -14.84 -7.95 -8.96
N PRO A 302 -14.44 -7.82 -10.24
CA PRO A 302 -13.89 -8.94 -10.98
C PRO A 302 -12.54 -9.32 -10.38
N ALA A 303 -12.37 -10.60 -10.04
CA ALA A 303 -11.09 -11.12 -9.54
C ALA A 303 -9.98 -11.09 -10.61
N GLY A 304 -10.36 -11.07 -11.89
CA GLY A 304 -9.43 -11.12 -13.03
C GLY A 304 -8.65 -12.44 -13.09
N LEU A 305 -7.51 -12.41 -13.80
CA LEU A 305 -6.55 -13.51 -13.83
C LEU A 305 -5.39 -13.24 -12.84
N PRO A 306 -4.79 -14.28 -12.25
CA PRO A 306 -3.57 -14.13 -11.45
C PRO A 306 -2.44 -13.41 -12.20
N SER A 307 -2.35 -13.56 -13.53
CA SER A 307 -1.37 -12.86 -14.37
C SER A 307 -1.55 -11.34 -14.38
N ASP A 308 -2.78 -10.85 -14.20
CA ASP A 308 -3.08 -9.41 -14.20
C ASP A 308 -2.41 -8.70 -13.01
N LEU A 309 -2.15 -9.42 -11.92
CA LEU A 309 -1.47 -8.89 -10.74
C LEU A 309 -0.06 -8.39 -11.07
N LEU A 310 0.62 -8.98 -12.06
CA LEU A 310 1.98 -8.58 -12.44
C LEU A 310 2.08 -7.14 -12.96
N THR A 311 1.01 -6.63 -13.57
CA THR A 311 0.99 -5.31 -14.21
C THR A 311 0.19 -4.28 -13.42
N HIS A 312 -0.73 -4.74 -12.57
CA HIS A 312 -1.66 -3.88 -11.84
C HIS A 312 -1.33 -3.74 -10.35
N ARG A 313 -0.70 -4.74 -9.72
CA ARG A 313 -0.48 -4.73 -8.26
C ARG A 313 0.82 -3.97 -7.92
N PRO A 314 0.76 -2.86 -7.15
CA PRO A 314 1.94 -2.01 -6.95
C PRO A 314 3.06 -2.68 -6.12
N ASP A 315 2.74 -3.55 -5.16
CA ASP A 315 3.72 -4.32 -4.38
C ASP A 315 4.55 -5.29 -5.25
N ILE A 316 3.93 -5.93 -6.23
CA ILE A 316 4.63 -6.78 -7.22
C ILE A 316 5.51 -5.92 -8.12
N ARG A 317 5.00 -4.78 -8.60
CA ARG A 317 5.78 -3.85 -9.43
C ARG A 317 6.96 -3.23 -8.67
N GLN A 318 6.78 -2.94 -7.38
CA GLN A 318 7.87 -2.51 -6.50
C GLN A 318 8.97 -3.58 -6.45
N SER A 319 8.58 -4.84 -6.27
CA SER A 319 9.51 -5.98 -6.23
C SER A 319 10.21 -6.18 -7.58
N GLU A 320 9.50 -5.99 -8.70
CA GLU A 320 10.09 -5.99 -10.04
C GLU A 320 11.14 -4.90 -10.21
N GLN A 321 10.88 -3.68 -9.74
CA GLN A 321 11.87 -2.59 -9.78
C GLN A 321 13.09 -2.89 -8.91
N GLN A 322 12.90 -3.52 -7.74
CA GLN A 322 14.02 -3.97 -6.90
C GLN A 322 14.87 -5.04 -7.59
N LEU A 323 14.24 -5.97 -8.31
CA LEU A 323 14.94 -6.97 -9.12
C LEU A 323 15.75 -6.32 -10.25
N ARG A 324 15.18 -5.32 -10.94
CA ARG A 324 15.90 -4.53 -11.96
C ARG A 324 17.10 -3.79 -11.36
N ALA A 325 16.94 -3.18 -10.19
CA ALA A 325 18.05 -2.55 -9.48
C ALA A 325 19.18 -3.55 -9.18
N ALA A 326 18.85 -4.75 -8.70
CA ALA A 326 19.84 -5.80 -8.49
C ALA A 326 20.52 -6.23 -9.80
N ASN A 327 19.78 -6.31 -10.90
CA ASN A 327 20.32 -6.64 -12.23
C ASN A 327 21.35 -5.60 -12.71
N TYR A 328 21.05 -4.31 -12.60
CA TYR A 328 22.00 -3.25 -12.94
C TYR A 328 23.25 -3.27 -12.06
N ASN A 329 23.11 -3.66 -10.79
CA ASN A 329 24.25 -3.78 -9.88
C ASN A 329 25.26 -4.85 -10.33
N ILE A 330 24.80 -5.92 -10.99
CA ILE A 330 25.68 -6.91 -11.62
C ILE A 330 26.53 -6.25 -12.72
N GLY A 331 25.92 -5.38 -13.54
CA GLY A 331 26.63 -4.62 -14.57
C GLY A 331 27.71 -3.71 -14.00
N ALA A 332 27.41 -3.00 -12.91
CA ALA A 332 28.38 -2.17 -12.20
C ALA A 332 29.54 -3.00 -11.62
N ALA A 333 29.25 -4.17 -11.04
CA ALA A 333 30.27 -5.08 -10.52
C ALA A 333 31.14 -5.69 -11.64
N ARG A 334 30.55 -6.04 -12.79
CA ARG A 334 31.29 -6.52 -13.97
C ARG A 334 32.23 -5.44 -14.51
N ALA A 335 31.77 -4.20 -14.59
CA ALA A 335 32.57 -3.08 -15.06
C ALA A 335 33.81 -2.81 -14.18
N ALA A 336 33.77 -3.17 -12.89
CA ALA A 336 34.92 -3.04 -11.99
C ALA A 336 36.09 -3.99 -12.32
N PHE A 337 35.89 -5.00 -13.17
CA PHE A 337 36.97 -5.84 -13.70
C PHE A 337 37.66 -5.22 -14.92
N PHE A 338 37.15 -4.11 -15.45
CA PHE A 338 37.69 -3.43 -16.61
C PHE A 338 38.40 -2.12 -16.20
N PRO A 339 39.38 -1.64 -17.01
CA PRO A 339 40.19 -0.46 -16.69
C PRO A 339 39.43 0.86 -16.61
#